data_AF-A0A2V1AER6-F1
#
_entry.id   AF-A0A2V1AER6-F1
#
_cell.length_a   1.000
_cell.length_b   1.000
_cell.length_c   1.000
_cell.angle_alpha   90.00
_cell.angle_beta   90.00
_cell.angle_gamma   90.00
#
_symmetry.space_group_name_H-M   'P 1'
#
loop_
_entity.id
_entity.type
_entity.pdbx_description
1 polymer ?
#
loop_
_entity_poly.entity_id
_entity_poly.type
_entity_poly.pdbx_seq_one_letter_code
_entity_poly.pdbx_strand_id
1 'polypeptide(L)'
;MATLEELEQDELIDQEIASSSTQDIANRTKLLHNDISVMFSESQRLSHEKAVMAERIKDNQEKINNNKQLPYLVGNVVELLDLNAEKEALEQGGNLDVDAARSGKSAVIKTSTRQTIFLPLIGLVDPADLKPNDLIGVNKDSYLILDLLPSEYDSRVKAMEVDEKPTEDYSDIGGLDKQIEELIEAVVLPMKQAEKFKALG
;
A
#
# COMPACT_ATOMS: atom_id res chain seq x y z
N MET A 1 15.90 26.60 25.95
CA MET A 1 15.11 27.85 26.04
C MET A 1 13.68 27.36 26.12
N ALA A 2 13.10 27.32 27.32
CA ALA A 2 11.74 26.79 27.52
C ALA A 2 10.77 27.59 26.64
N THR A 3 9.82 26.89 26.03
CA THR A 3 8.79 27.51 25.19
C THR A 3 7.88 28.38 26.05
N LEU A 4 7.27 29.42 25.47
CA LEU A 4 6.37 30.32 26.22
C LEU A 4 5.23 29.56 26.89
N GLU A 5 4.73 28.49 26.25
CA GLU A 5 3.68 27.62 26.78
C GLU A 5 4.13 26.80 28.02
N GLU A 6 5.38 26.35 28.06
CA GLU A 6 5.94 25.63 29.23
C GLU A 6 6.08 26.56 30.44
N LEU A 7 6.48 27.82 30.20
CA LEU A 7 6.60 28.83 31.26
C LEU A 7 5.24 29.27 31.81
N GLU A 8 4.24 29.41 30.94
CA GLU A 8 2.85 29.72 31.34
C GLU A 8 2.21 28.57 32.13
N GLN A 9 2.51 27.32 31.78
CA GLN A 9 2.06 26.14 32.55
C GLN A 9 2.71 26.05 33.92
N ASP A 10 4.03 26.30 34.01
CA ASP A 10 4.75 26.32 35.28
C ASP A 10 4.24 27.43 36.22
N GLU A 11 3.97 28.64 35.71
CA GLU A 11 3.37 29.73 36.50
C GLU A 11 1.95 29.40 37.00
N LEU A 12 1.16 28.68 36.21
CA LEU A 12 -0.20 28.25 36.58
C LEU A 12 -0.17 27.19 37.68
N ILE A 13 0.77 26.24 37.60
CA ILE A 13 0.99 25.18 38.59
C ILE A 13 1.47 25.80 39.91
N ASP A 14 2.38 26.78 39.87
CA ASP A 14 2.88 27.46 41.06
C ASP A 14 1.77 28.26 41.78
N GLN A 15 0.85 28.89 41.04
CA GLN A 15 -0.32 29.55 41.63
C GLN A 15 -1.31 28.55 42.25
N GLU A 16 -1.52 27.39 41.60
CA GLU A 16 -2.38 26.32 42.11
C GLU A 16 -1.79 25.74 43.42
N ILE A 17 -0.47 25.51 43.47
CA ILE A 17 0.27 25.04 44.64
C ILE A 17 0.19 26.08 45.78
N ALA A 18 0.39 27.37 45.49
CA ALA A 18 0.31 28.44 46.48
C ALA A 18 -1.09 28.61 47.11
N SER A 19 -2.14 28.25 46.37
CA SER A 19 -3.54 28.30 46.84
C SER A 19 -3.98 27.07 47.65
N SER A 20 -3.21 25.98 47.59
CA SER A 20 -3.55 24.68 48.18
C SER A 20 -2.96 24.47 49.57
N SER A 21 -3.60 23.65 50.40
CA SER A 21 -3.08 23.33 51.73
C SER A 21 -1.92 22.33 51.64
N THR A 22 -1.02 22.36 52.64
CA THR A 22 0.11 21.43 52.71
C THR A 22 -0.32 19.95 52.76
N GLN A 23 -1.53 19.66 53.24
CA GLN A 23 -2.11 18.32 53.24
C GLN A 23 -2.60 17.90 51.85
N ASP A 24 -3.17 18.83 51.07
CA ASP A 24 -3.64 18.53 49.72
C ASP A 24 -2.49 18.26 48.76
N ILE A 25 -1.40 19.03 48.88
CA ILE A 25 -0.15 18.80 48.13
C ILE A 25 0.39 17.40 48.45
N ALA A 26 0.47 17.03 49.73
CA ALA A 26 0.98 15.73 50.16
C ALA A 26 0.11 14.56 49.65
N ASN A 27 -1.22 14.74 49.58
CA ASN A 27 -2.12 13.74 49.03
C ASN A 27 -2.00 13.64 47.50
N ARG A 28 -1.88 14.77 46.79
CA ARG A 28 -1.67 14.82 45.33
C ARG A 28 -0.34 14.18 44.93
N THR A 29 0.75 14.42 45.67
CA THR A 29 2.03 13.74 45.44
C THR A 29 1.92 12.22 45.61
N LYS A 30 1.16 11.73 46.60
CA LYS A 30 0.94 10.29 46.79
C LYS A 30 0.12 9.67 45.66
N LEU A 31 -0.91 10.36 45.18
CA LEU A 31 -1.72 9.92 44.04
C LEU A 31 -0.87 9.87 42.77
N LEU A 32 -0.13 10.93 42.47
CA LEU A 32 0.77 10.98 41.31
C LEU A 32 1.86 9.91 41.39
N HIS A 33 2.40 9.61 42.57
CA HIS A 33 3.39 8.54 42.73
C HIS A 33 2.80 7.15 42.45
N ASN A 34 1.56 6.92 42.86
CA ASN A 34 0.83 5.69 42.54
C ASN A 34 0.58 5.60 41.03
N ASP A 35 0.11 6.69 40.41
CA ASP A 35 -0.14 6.75 38.97
C ASP A 35 1.14 6.54 38.17
N ILE A 36 2.26 7.17 38.55
CA ILE A 36 3.57 6.95 37.91
C ILE A 36 3.99 5.48 38.02
N SER A 37 3.76 4.85 39.18
CA SER A 37 4.10 3.43 39.40
C SER A 37 3.25 2.51 38.52
N VAL A 38 1.94 2.78 38.41
CA VAL A 38 1.03 2.05 37.53
C VAL A 38 1.42 2.25 36.06
N MET A 39 1.62 3.50 35.63
CA MET A 39 2.01 3.84 34.26
C MET A 39 3.36 3.24 33.87
N PHE A 40 4.32 3.19 34.79
CA PHE A 40 5.60 2.53 34.54
C PHE A 40 5.42 1.02 34.34
N SER A 41 4.60 0.38 35.17
CA SER A 41 4.29 -1.05 35.02
C SER A 41 3.55 -1.37 33.72
N GLU A 42 2.62 -0.51 33.30
CA GLU A 42 1.91 -0.67 32.02
C GLU A 42 2.82 -0.41 30.83
N SER A 43 3.68 0.61 30.89
CA SER A 43 4.67 0.90 29.87
C SER A 43 5.64 -0.28 29.69
N GLN A 44 6.07 -0.90 30.79
CA GLN A 44 6.92 -2.09 30.75
C GLN A 44 6.19 -3.30 30.15
N ARG A 45 4.91 -3.52 30.49
CA ARG A 45 4.07 -4.58 29.90
C ARG A 45 3.90 -4.37 28.40
N LEU A 46 3.48 -3.18 27.97
CA LEU A 46 3.29 -2.84 26.55
C LEU A 46 4.58 -2.95 25.76
N SER A 47 5.72 -2.56 26.35
CA SER A 47 7.03 -2.72 25.74
C SER A 47 7.37 -4.19 25.50
N HIS A 48 7.08 -5.06 26.47
CA HIS A 48 7.28 -6.50 26.30
C HIS A 48 6.34 -7.10 25.23
N GLU A 49 5.05 -6.76 25.25
CA GLU A 49 4.09 -7.21 24.24
C GLU A 49 4.48 -6.75 22.83
N LYS A 50 4.93 -5.50 22.68
CA LYS A 50 5.46 -4.97 21.42
C LYS A 50 6.67 -5.76 20.93
N ALA A 51 7.60 -6.09 21.84
CA ALA A 51 8.78 -6.87 21.50
C ALA A 51 8.40 -8.29 21.02
N VAL A 52 7.48 -8.96 21.72
CA VAL A 52 6.98 -10.29 21.34
C VAL A 52 6.25 -10.26 20.00
N MET A 53 5.41 -9.25 19.75
CA MET A 53 4.74 -9.11 18.45
C MET A 53 5.74 -8.82 17.32
N ALA A 54 6.75 -7.99 17.56
CA ALA A 54 7.77 -7.67 16.56
C ALA A 54 8.59 -8.92 16.17
N GLU A 55 8.93 -9.78 17.15
CA GLU A 55 9.60 -11.05 16.88
C GLU A 55 8.72 -11.97 16.03
N ARG A 56 7.44 -12.12 16.36
CA ARG A 56 6.49 -12.90 15.55
C ARG A 56 6.33 -12.38 14.12
N ILE A 57 6.29 -11.06 13.94
CA ILE A 57 6.21 -10.44 12.62
C ILE A 57 7.48 -10.77 11.82
N LYS A 58 8.66 -10.67 12.44
CA LYS A 58 9.93 -11.00 11.80
C LYS A 58 9.97 -12.46 11.36
N ASP A 59 9.58 -13.39 12.22
CA ASP A 59 9.54 -14.82 11.91
C ASP A 59 8.58 -15.13 10.73
N ASN A 60 7.42 -14.47 10.72
CA ASN A 60 6.46 -14.62 9.63
C ASN A 60 7.00 -14.02 8.33
N GLN A 61 7.67 -12.87 8.38
CA GLN A 61 8.29 -12.26 7.22
C GLN A 61 9.40 -13.15 6.62
N GLU A 62 10.21 -13.79 7.46
CA GLU A 62 11.22 -14.75 6.99
C GLU A 62 10.59 -15.96 6.30
N LYS A 63 9.48 -16.50 6.85
CA LYS A 63 8.71 -17.57 6.20
C LYS A 63 8.13 -17.15 4.85
N ILE A 64 7.59 -15.93 4.75
CA ILE A 64 7.08 -15.38 3.50
C ILE A 64 8.21 -15.22 2.48
N ASN A 65 9.36 -14.68 2.91
CA ASN A 65 10.53 -14.49 2.03
C ASN A 65 11.06 -15.83 1.49
N ASN A 66 11.05 -16.88 2.32
CA ASN A 66 11.41 -18.22 1.87
C ASN A 66 10.43 -18.76 0.82
N ASN A 67 9.13 -18.46 0.93
CA ASN A 67 8.15 -18.84 -0.09
C ASN A 67 8.23 -17.97 -1.36
N LYS A 68 8.68 -16.71 -1.23
CA LYS A 68 8.95 -15.79 -2.35
C LYS A 68 10.25 -16.10 -3.11
N GLN A 69 10.98 -17.17 -2.77
CA GLN A 69 12.17 -17.55 -3.53
C GLN A 69 11.79 -17.90 -4.96
N LEU A 70 12.58 -17.39 -5.91
CA LEU A 70 12.47 -17.81 -7.31
C LEU A 70 12.83 -19.30 -7.42
N PRO A 71 12.17 -20.08 -8.29
CA PRO A 71 11.26 -19.67 -9.35
C PRO A 71 9.76 -19.79 -8.97
N TYR A 72 8.97 -18.78 -9.35
CA TYR A 72 7.50 -18.86 -9.35
C TYR A 72 6.97 -18.93 -10.79
N LEU A 73 5.76 -19.48 -10.94
CA LEU A 73 5.05 -19.60 -12.20
C LEU A 73 4.38 -18.27 -12.54
N VAL A 74 4.45 -17.83 -13.79
CA VAL A 74 3.69 -16.65 -14.24
C VAL A 74 2.27 -17.06 -14.63
N GLY A 75 1.30 -16.21 -14.32
CA GLY A 75 -0.09 -16.35 -14.75
C GLY A 75 -0.74 -14.99 -14.99
N ASN A 76 -1.98 -15.03 -15.47
CA ASN A 76 -2.82 -13.85 -15.64
C ASN A 76 -4.10 -13.99 -14.81
N VAL A 77 -4.57 -12.90 -14.25
CA VAL A 77 -5.90 -12.84 -13.64
C VAL A 77 -6.94 -12.78 -14.76
N VAL A 78 -7.93 -13.68 -14.75
CA VAL A 78 -9.02 -13.66 -15.73
C VAL A 78 -10.17 -12.82 -15.20
N GLU A 79 -10.62 -13.12 -13.99
CA GLU A 79 -11.79 -12.50 -13.38
C GLU A 79 -11.66 -12.50 -11.86
N LEU A 80 -12.19 -11.46 -11.24
CA LEU A 80 -12.35 -11.34 -9.80
C LEU A 80 -13.84 -11.52 -9.48
N LEU A 81 -14.13 -12.45 -8.59
CA LEU A 81 -15.49 -12.79 -8.19
C LEU A 81 -15.70 -12.39 -6.73
N ASP A 82 -16.72 -11.58 -6.47
CA ASP A 82 -17.12 -11.26 -5.11
C ASP A 82 -18.14 -12.33 -4.63
N LEU A 83 -17.66 -13.33 -3.90
CA LEU A 83 -18.54 -14.32 -3.27
C LEU A 83 -19.13 -13.76 -1.98
N ASN A 84 -20.39 -13.35 -2.04
CA ASN A 84 -21.15 -12.98 -0.85
C ASN A 84 -21.61 -14.24 -0.12
N ALA A 85 -20.78 -14.71 0.81
CA ALA A 85 -20.99 -15.90 1.64
C ALA A 85 -22.30 -15.90 2.46
N GLU A 86 -22.98 -14.76 2.60
CA GLU A 86 -24.27 -14.68 3.32
C GLU A 86 -25.40 -15.49 2.67
N LYS A 87 -25.39 -15.70 1.34
CA LYS A 87 -26.48 -16.44 0.67
C LYS A 87 -26.29 -17.94 0.63
N GLU A 88 -25.05 -18.44 0.59
CA GLU A 88 -24.77 -19.88 0.50
C GLU A 88 -24.61 -20.55 1.87
N ALA A 89 -24.12 -19.83 2.89
CA ALA A 89 -23.98 -20.37 4.25
C ALA A 89 -25.33 -20.59 4.97
N LEU A 90 -26.40 -19.93 4.52
CA LEU A 90 -27.75 -20.10 5.11
C LEU A 90 -28.48 -21.36 4.60
N GLU A 91 -28.10 -21.88 3.42
CA GLU A 91 -28.75 -23.04 2.81
C GLU A 91 -28.09 -24.38 3.17
N GLN A 92 -26.79 -24.40 3.44
CA GLN A 92 -26.05 -25.63 3.72
C GLN A 92 -25.80 -25.81 5.22
N GLY A 93 -26.72 -26.50 5.91
CA GLY A 93 -26.60 -26.90 7.33
C GLY A 93 -25.54 -27.96 7.63
N GLY A 94 -24.36 -27.85 7.02
CA GLY A 94 -23.18 -28.69 7.29
C GLY A 94 -22.03 -27.85 7.84
N ASN A 95 -21.06 -28.50 8.50
CA ASN A 95 -19.80 -27.85 8.91
C ASN A 95 -19.03 -27.42 7.65
N LEU A 96 -19.31 -26.22 7.13
CA LEU A 96 -18.51 -25.60 6.08
C LEU A 96 -17.10 -25.35 6.62
N ASP A 97 -16.11 -25.67 5.79
CA ASP A 97 -14.72 -25.29 6.02
C ASP A 97 -14.65 -23.77 6.18
N VAL A 98 -13.92 -23.29 7.19
CA VAL A 98 -13.90 -21.87 7.59
C VAL A 98 -13.41 -20.98 6.43
N ASP A 99 -12.65 -21.57 5.51
CA ASP A 99 -12.12 -20.92 4.31
C ASP A 99 -13.17 -20.77 3.18
N ALA A 100 -14.16 -21.67 3.11
CA ALA A 100 -15.28 -21.57 2.18
C ALA A 100 -16.41 -20.65 2.69
N ALA A 101 -16.48 -20.45 4.01
CA ALA A 101 -17.47 -19.59 4.65
C ALA A 101 -17.03 -18.11 4.72
N ARG A 102 -15.81 -17.78 4.29
CA ARG A 102 -15.27 -16.43 4.39
C ARG A 102 -15.77 -15.60 3.21
N SER A 103 -16.62 -14.60 3.48
CA SER A 103 -16.96 -13.57 2.50
C SER A 103 -15.68 -12.90 2.02
N GLY A 104 -15.26 -13.23 0.81
CA GLY A 104 -13.96 -12.86 0.29
C GLY A 104 -14.01 -12.74 -1.22
N LYS A 105 -13.16 -11.85 -1.75
CA LYS A 105 -12.96 -11.74 -3.18
C LYS A 105 -12.16 -12.97 -3.63
N SER A 106 -12.77 -13.77 -4.49
CA SER A 106 -12.13 -14.90 -5.14
C SER A 106 -11.55 -14.49 -6.48
N ALA A 107 -10.55 -15.20 -6.96
CA ALA A 107 -9.90 -14.91 -8.22
C ALA A 107 -9.85 -16.17 -9.10
N VAL A 108 -10.17 -16.00 -10.38
CA VAL A 108 -9.89 -17.01 -11.40
C VAL A 108 -8.60 -16.63 -12.09
N ILE A 109 -7.60 -17.51 -12.00
CA ILE A 109 -6.29 -17.31 -12.62
C ILE A 109 -6.10 -18.27 -13.78
N LYS A 110 -5.39 -17.80 -14.80
CA LYS A 110 -4.92 -18.61 -15.92
C LYS A 110 -3.40 -18.65 -15.90
N THR A 111 -2.84 -19.80 -15.62
CA THR A 111 -1.38 -19.97 -15.59
C THR A 111 -0.77 -20.01 -16.99
N SER A 112 0.53 -19.76 -17.11
CA SER A 112 1.28 -19.93 -18.36
C SER A 112 1.22 -21.37 -18.91
N THR A 113 0.92 -22.36 -18.07
CA THR A 113 0.65 -23.75 -18.47
C THR A 113 -0.75 -23.95 -19.07
N ARG A 114 -1.51 -22.87 -19.32
CA ARG A 114 -2.88 -22.86 -19.86
C ARG A 114 -3.91 -23.56 -18.96
N GLN A 115 -3.62 -23.70 -17.67
CA GLN A 115 -4.57 -24.20 -16.69
C GLN A 115 -5.36 -23.02 -16.12
N THR A 116 -6.67 -23.20 -15.96
CA THR A 116 -7.54 -22.21 -15.30
C THR A 116 -7.88 -22.75 -13.93
N ILE A 117 -7.52 -22.00 -12.88
CA ILE A 117 -7.65 -22.42 -11.49
C ILE A 117 -8.46 -21.36 -10.76
N PHE A 118 -9.40 -21.82 -9.94
CA PHE A 118 -10.20 -20.98 -9.07
C PHE A 118 -9.55 -20.92 -7.69
N LEU A 119 -9.28 -19.70 -7.20
CA LEU A 119 -8.78 -19.45 -5.86
C LEU A 119 -9.87 -18.79 -5.01
N PRO A 120 -10.36 -19.46 -3.96
CA PRO A 120 -11.29 -18.87 -3.00
C PRO A 120 -10.68 -17.67 -2.27
N LEU A 121 -9.39 -17.77 -1.92
CA LEU A 121 -8.62 -16.75 -1.21
C LEU A 121 -7.49 -16.21 -2.09
N ILE A 122 -7.53 -14.89 -2.30
CA ILE A 122 -6.40 -14.13 -2.86
C ILE A 122 -5.22 -14.19 -1.89
N GLY A 123 -4.02 -14.49 -2.41
CA GLY A 123 -2.82 -14.79 -1.62
C GLY A 123 -2.25 -13.59 -0.86
N LEU A 124 -1.03 -13.16 -1.21
CA LEU A 124 -0.33 -12.08 -0.49
C LEU A 124 -0.67 -10.67 -1.01
N VAL A 125 -1.35 -10.59 -2.16
CA VAL A 125 -1.67 -9.33 -2.85
C VAL A 125 -3.09 -8.90 -2.51
N ASP A 126 -3.29 -7.59 -2.32
CA ASP A 126 -4.60 -7.02 -2.05
C ASP A 126 -5.51 -7.10 -3.28
N PRO A 127 -6.82 -7.37 -3.10
CA PRO A 127 -7.74 -7.57 -4.21
C PRO A 127 -8.16 -6.26 -4.87
N ALA A 128 -7.82 -5.11 -4.27
CA ALA A 128 -8.08 -3.78 -4.82
C ALA A 128 -7.07 -3.42 -5.92
N ASP A 129 -5.86 -3.96 -5.83
CA ASP A 129 -4.78 -3.68 -6.79
C ASP A 129 -4.84 -4.61 -8.00
N LEU A 130 -5.52 -5.75 -7.87
CA LEU A 130 -5.71 -6.71 -8.95
C LEU A 130 -6.77 -6.22 -9.92
N LYS A 131 -6.44 -6.25 -11.20
CA LYS A 131 -7.38 -6.05 -12.31
C LYS A 131 -7.40 -7.27 -13.23
N PRO A 132 -8.51 -7.50 -13.95
CA PRO A 132 -8.54 -8.50 -15.01
C PRO A 132 -7.44 -8.24 -16.05
N ASN A 133 -6.76 -9.30 -16.46
CA ASN A 133 -5.59 -9.34 -17.34
C ASN A 133 -4.25 -8.88 -16.75
N ASP A 134 -4.18 -8.62 -15.44
CA ASP A 134 -2.89 -8.35 -14.82
C ASP A 134 -2.00 -9.59 -14.79
N LEU A 135 -0.71 -9.37 -14.99
CA LEU A 135 0.33 -10.38 -14.91
C LEU A 135 0.66 -10.61 -13.44
N ILE A 136 0.63 -11.87 -12.99
CA ILE A 136 0.85 -12.23 -11.60
C ILE A 136 1.90 -13.33 -11.46
N GLY A 137 2.65 -13.26 -10.37
CA GLY A 137 3.52 -14.33 -9.88
C GLY A 137 2.73 -15.29 -9.02
N VAL A 138 2.73 -16.56 -9.39
CA VAL A 138 1.95 -17.63 -8.78
C VAL A 138 2.88 -18.74 -8.29
N ASN A 139 2.66 -19.27 -7.09
CA ASN A 139 3.45 -20.41 -6.62
C ASN A 139 3.16 -21.66 -7.48
N LYS A 140 4.21 -22.44 -7.83
CA LYS A 140 4.06 -23.62 -8.70
C LYS A 140 3.21 -24.73 -8.09
N ASP A 141 3.29 -24.94 -6.78
CA ASP A 141 2.68 -26.10 -6.11
C ASP A 141 1.31 -25.74 -5.50
N SER A 142 1.17 -24.55 -4.92
CA SER A 142 -0.06 -24.11 -4.25
C SER A 142 -0.94 -23.17 -5.08
N TYR A 143 -0.43 -22.67 -6.21
CA TYR A 143 -1.11 -21.71 -7.08
C TYR A 143 -1.55 -20.40 -6.42
N LEU A 144 -1.03 -20.08 -5.23
CA LEU A 144 -1.27 -18.82 -4.54
C LEU A 144 -0.59 -17.66 -5.25
N ILE A 145 -1.29 -16.51 -5.29
CA ILE A 145 -0.75 -15.26 -5.83
C ILE A 145 0.28 -14.69 -4.85
N LEU A 146 1.53 -14.58 -5.28
CA LEU A 146 2.67 -14.10 -4.49
C LEU A 146 2.95 -12.61 -4.71
N ASP A 147 2.88 -12.16 -5.96
CA ASP A 147 3.22 -10.80 -6.35
C ASP A 147 2.52 -10.38 -7.64
N LEU A 148 2.36 -9.07 -7.81
CA LEU A 148 1.92 -8.46 -9.06
C LEU A 148 3.15 -8.19 -9.91
N LEU A 149 3.16 -8.71 -11.14
CA LEU A 149 4.25 -8.45 -12.06
C LEU A 149 3.89 -7.24 -12.94
N PRO A 150 4.87 -6.38 -13.28
CA PRO A 150 4.64 -5.32 -14.24
C PRO A 150 4.13 -5.90 -15.56
N SER A 151 3.20 -5.19 -16.20
CA SER A 151 2.66 -5.58 -17.49
C SER A 151 3.80 -5.69 -18.51
N GLU A 152 3.93 -6.88 -19.12
CA GLU A 152 4.95 -7.12 -20.13
C GLU A 152 4.46 -6.63 -21.50
N TYR A 153 5.25 -5.75 -22.12
CA TYR A 153 5.07 -5.34 -23.50
C TYR A 153 5.91 -6.21 -24.45
N ASP A 154 5.39 -6.41 -25.66
CA ASP A 154 6.09 -7.10 -26.74
C ASP A 154 7.45 -6.45 -27.03
N SER A 155 8.45 -7.26 -27.36
CA SER A 155 9.81 -6.77 -27.65
C SER A 155 9.84 -5.75 -28.78
N ARG A 156 8.89 -5.83 -29.72
CA ARG A 156 8.73 -4.87 -30.81
C ARG A 156 8.27 -3.51 -30.32
N VAL A 157 7.44 -3.46 -29.27
CA VAL A 157 7.00 -2.20 -28.64
C VAL A 157 8.14 -1.62 -27.80
N LYS A 158 8.87 -2.45 -27.08
CA LYS A 158 10.08 -2.02 -26.35
C LYS A 158 11.13 -1.44 -27.31
N ALA A 159 11.28 -2.01 -28.50
CA ALA A 159 12.16 -1.47 -29.54
C ALA A 159 11.67 -0.17 -30.20
N MET A 160 10.41 0.22 -29.97
CA MET A 160 9.87 1.52 -30.39
C MET A 160 10.06 2.60 -29.32
N GLU A 161 10.59 2.25 -28.15
CA GLU A 161 10.93 3.22 -27.12
C GLU A 161 12.08 4.11 -27.61
N VAL A 162 11.99 5.40 -27.30
CA VAL A 162 13.02 6.37 -27.72
C VAL A 162 14.18 6.27 -26.75
N ASP A 163 15.24 5.58 -27.17
CA ASP A 163 16.45 5.39 -26.35
C ASP A 163 17.26 6.68 -26.18
N GLU A 164 17.43 7.45 -27.27
CA GLU A 164 18.24 8.67 -27.30
C GLU A 164 17.46 9.87 -27.84
N LYS A 165 17.72 11.02 -27.23
CA LYS A 165 17.17 12.29 -27.71
C LYS A 165 17.86 12.68 -29.03
N PRO A 166 17.11 13.10 -30.06
CA PRO A 166 17.70 13.67 -31.28
C PRO A 166 18.60 14.88 -30.95
N THR A 167 19.75 14.95 -31.61
CA THR A 167 20.72 16.06 -31.46
C THR A 167 20.55 17.17 -32.49
N GLU A 168 19.63 17.01 -33.44
CA GLU A 168 19.40 17.99 -34.52
C GLU A 168 18.53 19.15 -34.02
N ASP A 169 18.95 20.37 -34.36
CA ASP A 169 18.19 21.59 -34.08
C ASP A 169 17.44 22.06 -35.34
N TYR A 170 16.36 22.83 -35.18
CA TYR A 170 15.58 23.36 -36.31
C TYR A 170 16.40 24.25 -37.26
N SER A 171 17.53 24.78 -36.80
CA SER A 171 18.48 25.56 -37.61
C SER A 171 19.21 24.72 -38.65
N ASP A 172 19.28 23.40 -38.47
CA ASP A 172 19.97 22.47 -39.37
C ASP A 172 19.05 22.01 -40.53
N ILE A 173 17.77 22.36 -40.49
CA ILE A 173 16.75 21.96 -41.47
C ILE A 173 16.42 23.15 -42.39
N GLY A 174 16.86 23.09 -43.65
CA GLY A 174 16.66 24.18 -44.62
C GLY A 174 15.36 24.10 -45.44
N GLY A 175 14.71 25.25 -45.66
CA GLY A 175 13.68 25.45 -46.69
C GLY A 175 12.26 24.98 -46.34
N LEU A 176 12.02 24.55 -45.09
CA LEU A 176 10.75 23.99 -44.61
C LEU A 176 10.13 24.81 -43.46
N ASP A 177 10.34 26.13 -43.45
CA ASP A 177 9.96 27.02 -42.34
C ASP A 177 8.47 26.92 -42.00
N LYS A 178 7.61 26.83 -43.03
CA LYS A 178 6.15 26.73 -42.85
C LYS A 178 5.76 25.42 -42.15
N GLN A 179 6.38 24.30 -42.52
CA GLN A 179 6.11 22.99 -41.91
C GLN A 179 6.63 22.93 -40.47
N ILE A 180 7.76 23.58 -40.18
CA ILE A 180 8.31 23.68 -38.83
C ILE A 180 7.34 24.47 -37.93
N GLU A 181 6.83 25.60 -38.41
CA GLU A 181 5.84 26.41 -37.68
C GLU A 181 4.55 25.62 -37.41
N GLU A 182 3.98 24.98 -38.44
CA GLU A 182 2.77 24.14 -38.30
C GLU A 182 2.97 22.99 -37.29
N LEU A 183 4.15 22.35 -37.28
CA LEU A 183 4.47 21.27 -36.34
C LEU A 183 4.60 21.78 -34.90
N ILE A 184 5.25 22.93 -34.70
CA ILE A 184 5.40 23.54 -33.38
C ILE A 184 4.04 23.92 -32.81
N GLU A 185 3.16 24.54 -33.62
CA GLU A 185 1.82 24.92 -33.20
C GLU A 185 0.91 23.71 -32.93
N ALA A 186 1.03 22.64 -33.72
CA ALA A 186 0.18 21.46 -33.59
C ALA A 186 0.60 20.51 -32.46
N VAL A 187 1.91 20.34 -32.21
CA VAL A 187 2.42 19.33 -31.26
C VAL A 187 3.04 19.97 -30.02
N VAL A 188 3.94 20.94 -30.19
CA VAL A 188 4.71 21.50 -29.08
C VAL A 188 3.87 22.47 -28.25
N LEU A 189 3.05 23.30 -28.90
CA LEU A 189 2.24 24.31 -28.23
C LEU A 189 1.17 23.70 -27.30
N PRO A 190 0.43 22.64 -27.67
CA PRO A 190 -0.48 21.95 -26.75
C PRO A 190 0.25 21.26 -25.60
N MET A 191 1.46 20.71 -25.84
CA MET A 191 2.24 20.08 -24.78
C MET A 191 2.80 21.10 -23.77
N LYS A 192 3.28 22.26 -24.21
CA LYS A 192 3.86 23.29 -23.33
C LYS A 192 2.81 24.20 -22.68
N GLN A 193 1.72 24.50 -23.39
CA GLN A 193 0.72 25.48 -22.97
C GLN A 193 -0.71 24.90 -23.03
N ALA A 194 -0.88 23.70 -22.49
CA ALA A 194 -2.17 23.00 -22.44
C ALA A 194 -3.30 23.85 -21.82
N GLU A 195 -2.99 24.74 -20.89
CA GLU A 195 -3.98 25.61 -20.24
C GLU A 195 -4.63 26.61 -21.20
N LYS A 196 -3.89 27.13 -22.18
CA LYS A 196 -4.44 28.05 -23.18
C LYS A 196 -5.47 27.37 -24.08
N PHE A 197 -5.22 26.10 -24.42
CA PHE A 197 -6.18 25.29 -25.18
C PHE A 197 -7.42 24.97 -24.35
N LYS A 198 -7.26 24.57 -23.08
CA LYS A 198 -8.40 24.32 -22.17
C LYS A 198 -9.24 25.56 -21.90
N ALA A 199 -8.64 26.75 -21.87
CA ALA A 199 -9.36 28.01 -21.71
C ALA A 199 -10.12 28.44 -22.97
N LEU A 200 -9.62 28.05 -24.15
CA LEU A 200 -10.26 28.31 -25.43
C LEU A 200 -11.37 27.28 -25.74
N GLY A 201 -11.21 26.04 -25.27
CA GLY A 201 -12.13 24.91 -25.49
C GLY A 201 -11.39 23.70 -26.06
#